data_AF-A0A256ZGB0-F1
#
_entry.id   AF-A0A256ZGB0-F1
#
_cell.length_a   1.000
_cell.length_b   1.000
_cell.length_c   1.000
_cell.angle_alpha   90.00
_cell.angle_beta   90.00
_cell.angle_gamma   90.00
#
_symmetry.space_group_name_H-M   'P 1'
#
loop_
_entity.id
_entity.type
_entity.pdbx_description
1 polymer ?
#
loop_
_entity_poly.entity_id
_entity_poly.type
_entity_poly.pdbx_seq_one_letter_code
_entity_poly.pdbx_strand_id
1 'polypeptide(L)'
;MVRVAKKVSSELLLWCATSSISLGVSASVIANSVRALLAHQQVLINAFLAPLGTIWFLLSATLLYNAIRIEWRHRYSLLLLHEGRVLSDDEVVRLVKDTVSLYRGYRWYLVLVGVLALGAGAVMIALSVHGCIAGFMGVGESVFRFSVGLLVAFFAATTLYLEEVFMAGKLARVRFFEAMLSELLEQRGPGGDEA
;
A
#
# COMPACT_ATOMS: atom_id res chain seq x y z
N MET A 1 -21.35 -15.23 6.53
CA MET A 1 -20.92 -14.25 5.51
C MET A 1 -20.58 -12.85 6.06
N VAL A 2 -21.36 -12.29 7.00
CA VAL A 2 -21.11 -10.93 7.56
C VAL A 2 -19.72 -10.73 8.19
N ARG A 3 -19.22 -11.70 8.98
CA ARG A 3 -17.86 -11.64 9.56
C ARG A 3 -16.77 -11.56 8.50
N VAL A 4 -16.97 -12.23 7.37
CA VAL A 4 -16.03 -12.28 6.24
C VAL A 4 -15.99 -10.93 5.53
N ALA A 5 -17.16 -10.40 5.19
CA ALA A 5 -17.25 -9.10 4.54
C ALA A 5 -16.70 -7.96 5.44
N LYS A 6 -16.88 -8.03 6.77
CA LYS A 6 -16.28 -7.03 7.69
C LYS A 6 -14.76 -7.07 7.66
N LYS A 7 -14.19 -8.28 7.58
CA LYS A 7 -12.74 -8.47 7.47
C LYS A 7 -12.21 -7.92 6.14
N VAL A 8 -12.88 -8.23 5.03
CA VAL A 8 -12.55 -7.68 3.69
C VAL A 8 -12.60 -6.16 3.68
N SER A 9 -13.67 -5.57 4.24
CA SER A 9 -13.82 -4.11 4.36
C SER A 9 -12.69 -3.47 5.18
N SER A 10 -12.34 -4.06 6.34
CA SER A 10 -11.25 -3.56 7.17
C SER A 10 -9.89 -3.63 6.47
N GLU A 11 -9.68 -4.66 5.63
CA GLU A 11 -8.47 -4.76 4.82
C GLU A 11 -8.48 -3.71 3.71
N LEU A 12 -9.59 -3.51 2.99
CA LEU A 12 -9.66 -2.47 1.96
C LEU A 12 -9.35 -1.07 2.52
N LEU A 13 -9.89 -0.75 3.71
CA LEU A 13 -9.61 0.49 4.42
C LEU A 13 -8.14 0.63 4.80
N LEU A 14 -7.52 -0.45 5.29
CA LEU A 14 -6.09 -0.46 5.60
C LEU A 14 -5.26 -0.13 4.35
N TRP A 15 -5.61 -0.70 3.19
CA TRP A 15 -4.91 -0.43 1.93
C TRP A 15 -5.11 1.00 1.45
N CYS A 16 -6.30 1.57 1.62
CA CYS A 16 -6.56 2.98 1.35
C CYS A 16 -5.69 3.87 2.25
N ALA A 17 -5.63 3.57 3.56
CA ALA A 17 -4.83 4.34 4.51
C ALA A 17 -3.33 4.26 4.20
N THR A 18 -2.79 3.06 3.98
CA THR A 18 -1.36 2.89 3.66
C THR A 18 -0.99 3.54 2.33
N SER A 19 -1.85 3.43 1.31
CA SER A 19 -1.60 4.06 0.01
C SER A 19 -1.66 5.59 0.09
N SER A 20 -2.54 6.14 0.92
CA SER A 20 -2.65 7.59 1.15
C SER A 20 -1.42 8.14 1.87
N ILE A 21 -0.93 7.44 2.90
CA ILE A 21 0.33 7.81 3.59
C ILE A 21 1.50 7.72 2.62
N SER A 22 1.57 6.64 1.84
CA SER A 22 2.60 6.41 0.81
C SER A 22 2.62 7.54 -0.24
N LEU A 23 1.46 8.04 -0.66
CA LEU A 23 1.35 9.21 -1.55
C LEU A 23 1.91 10.47 -0.91
N GLY A 24 1.59 10.73 0.35
CA GLY A 24 2.12 11.90 1.07
C GLY A 24 3.64 11.87 1.19
N VAL A 25 4.19 10.70 1.54
CA VAL A 25 5.64 10.52 1.66
C VAL A 25 6.33 10.68 0.31
N SER A 26 5.86 10.00 -0.74
CA SER A 26 6.44 10.11 -2.08
C SER A 26 6.35 11.53 -2.64
N ALA A 27 5.22 12.24 -2.43
CA ALA A 27 5.09 13.65 -2.80
C ALA A 27 6.12 14.53 -2.09
N SER A 28 6.37 14.29 -0.79
CA SER A 28 7.40 15.03 -0.04
C SER A 28 8.81 14.79 -0.57
N VAL A 29 9.13 13.55 -0.96
CA VAL A 29 10.42 13.18 -1.57
C VAL A 29 10.60 13.90 -2.91
N ILE A 30 9.56 13.91 -3.76
CA ILE A 30 9.58 14.64 -5.03
C ILE A 30 9.81 16.14 -4.79
N ALA A 31 9.01 16.75 -3.92
CA ALA A 31 9.10 18.18 -3.64
C ALA A 31 10.48 18.60 -3.12
N ASN A 32 11.05 17.83 -2.18
CA ASN A 32 12.40 18.08 -1.67
C ASN A 32 13.48 17.88 -2.75
N SER A 33 13.36 16.83 -3.56
CA SER A 33 14.33 16.53 -4.62
C SER A 33 14.33 17.63 -5.69
N VAL A 34 13.15 18.06 -6.15
CA VAL A 34 13.01 19.14 -7.14
C VAL A 34 13.55 20.46 -6.60
N ARG A 35 13.24 20.81 -5.35
CA ARG A 35 13.77 22.03 -4.72
C ARG A 35 15.31 22.02 -4.64
N ALA A 36 15.90 20.88 -4.26
CA ALA A 36 17.34 20.75 -4.15
C ALA A 36 18.04 20.72 -5.53
N LEU A 37 17.40 20.17 -6.57
CA LEU A 37 17.83 20.27 -7.96
C LEU A 37 17.89 21.73 -8.44
N LEU A 38 16.83 22.51 -8.18
CA LEU A 38 16.79 23.94 -8.53
C LEU A 38 17.88 24.74 -7.79
N ALA A 39 18.17 24.37 -6.55
CA ALA A 39 19.24 24.97 -5.75
C ALA A 39 20.66 24.47 -6.12
N HIS A 40 20.79 23.61 -7.13
CA HIS A 40 22.07 23.00 -7.56
C HIS A 40 22.82 22.26 -6.45
N GLN A 41 22.11 21.82 -5.41
CA GLN A 41 22.67 21.05 -4.31
C GLN A 41 22.49 19.56 -4.55
N GLN A 42 23.58 18.78 -4.40
CA GLN A 42 23.52 17.31 -4.48
C GLN A 42 22.79 16.82 -5.75
N VAL A 43 23.04 17.48 -6.88
CA VAL A 43 22.29 17.36 -8.14
C VAL A 43 22.13 15.90 -8.59
N LEU A 44 23.19 15.11 -8.51
CA LEU A 44 23.22 13.72 -8.98
C LEU A 44 22.29 12.81 -8.14
N ILE A 45 22.20 13.07 -6.85
CA ILE A 45 21.34 12.32 -5.91
C ILE A 45 19.89 12.74 -6.11
N ASN A 46 19.62 14.04 -6.20
CA ASN A 46 18.27 14.56 -6.35
C ASN A 46 17.70 14.23 -7.74
N ALA A 47 18.55 14.16 -8.77
CA ALA A 47 18.20 13.65 -10.09
C ALA A 47 17.81 12.16 -10.08
N PHE A 48 18.29 11.38 -9.11
CA PHE A 48 17.90 9.99 -8.92
C PHE A 48 16.65 9.84 -8.03
N LEU A 49 16.56 10.61 -6.94
CA LEU A 49 15.43 10.58 -6.00
C LEU A 49 14.13 11.11 -6.60
N ALA A 50 14.18 12.14 -7.45
CA ALA A 50 12.99 12.70 -8.10
C ALA A 50 12.21 11.69 -8.97
N PRO A 51 12.84 10.98 -9.94
CA PRO A 51 12.14 9.95 -10.72
C PRO A 51 11.72 8.76 -9.86
N LEU A 52 12.54 8.38 -8.88
CA LEU A 52 12.21 7.27 -7.96
C LEU A 52 10.98 7.61 -7.10
N GLY A 53 10.91 8.82 -6.56
CA GLY A 53 9.73 9.35 -5.87
C GLY A 53 8.51 9.43 -6.78
N THR A 54 8.69 9.79 -8.06
CA THR A 54 7.60 9.86 -9.05
C THR A 54 7.01 8.49 -9.36
N ILE A 55 7.86 7.48 -9.58
CA ILE A 55 7.42 6.09 -9.80
C ILE A 55 6.66 5.58 -8.57
N TRP A 56 7.21 5.83 -7.37
CA TRP A 56 6.55 5.48 -6.11
C TRP A 56 5.19 6.18 -5.95
N PHE A 57 5.10 7.47 -6.28
CA PHE A 57 3.85 8.24 -6.23
C PHE A 57 2.80 7.67 -7.19
N LEU A 58 3.17 7.39 -8.45
CA LEU A 58 2.27 6.83 -9.45
C LEU A 58 1.72 5.47 -9.00
N LEU A 59 2.59 4.58 -8.51
CA LEU A 59 2.18 3.27 -8.02
C LEU A 59 1.22 3.38 -6.83
N SER A 60 1.51 4.28 -5.89
CA SER A 60 0.64 4.53 -4.73
C SER A 60 -0.70 5.13 -5.15
N ALA A 61 -0.72 5.99 -6.17
CA ALA A 61 -1.93 6.60 -6.73
C ALA A 61 -2.81 5.56 -7.42
N THR A 62 -2.22 4.69 -8.23
CA THR A 62 -2.95 3.61 -8.91
C THR A 62 -3.56 2.63 -7.92
N LEU A 63 -2.82 2.26 -6.87
CA LEU A 63 -3.33 1.44 -5.77
C LEU A 63 -4.51 2.08 -5.06
N LEU A 64 -4.36 3.35 -4.66
CA LEU A 64 -5.42 4.09 -3.98
C LEU A 64 -6.66 4.24 -4.86
N TYR A 65 -6.49 4.62 -6.13
CA TYR A 65 -7.60 4.75 -7.07
C TYR A 65 -8.39 3.46 -7.21
N ASN A 66 -7.71 2.32 -7.34
CA ASN A 66 -8.40 1.03 -7.50
C ASN A 66 -9.06 0.56 -6.20
N ALA A 67 -8.44 0.82 -5.04
CA ALA A 67 -9.05 0.52 -3.75
C ALA A 67 -10.33 1.36 -3.53
N ILE A 68 -10.26 2.67 -3.77
CA ILE A 68 -11.42 3.58 -3.71
C ILE A 68 -12.49 3.17 -4.73
N ARG A 69 -12.10 2.78 -5.95
CA ARG A 69 -13.04 2.33 -6.98
C ARG A 69 -13.84 1.10 -6.53
N ILE A 70 -13.20 0.13 -5.89
CA ILE A 70 -13.87 -1.06 -5.33
C ILE A 70 -14.79 -0.65 -4.18
N GLU A 71 -14.32 0.22 -3.29
CA GLU A 71 -15.11 0.76 -2.18
C GLU A 71 -16.35 1.50 -2.67
N TRP A 72 -16.21 2.34 -3.70
CA TRP A 72 -17.31 3.07 -4.32
C TRP A 72 -18.30 2.15 -5.02
N ARG A 73 -17.82 1.14 -5.74
CA ARG A 73 -18.65 0.16 -6.44
C ARG A 73 -19.52 -0.65 -5.48
N HIS A 74 -18.99 -0.94 -4.29
CA HIS A 74 -19.65 -1.72 -3.24
C HIS A 74 -20.09 -0.83 -2.06
N ARG A 75 -20.25 0.47 -2.26
CA ARG A 75 -20.51 1.42 -1.16
C ARG A 75 -21.82 1.12 -0.44
N TYR A 76 -22.86 0.77 -1.19
CA TYR A 76 -24.17 0.42 -0.64
C TYR A 76 -24.12 -0.90 0.16
N SER A 77 -23.45 -1.93 -0.37
CA SER A 77 -23.29 -3.21 0.31
C SER A 77 -22.37 -3.10 1.54
N LEU A 78 -21.33 -2.26 1.50
CA LEU A 78 -20.50 -1.95 2.66
C LEU A 78 -21.26 -1.16 3.75
N LEU A 79 -22.12 -0.22 3.36
CA LEU A 79 -23.01 0.51 4.29
C LEU A 79 -23.99 -0.44 4.99
N LEU A 80 -24.67 -1.28 4.22
CA LEU A 80 -25.60 -2.31 4.74
C LEU A 80 -24.91 -3.27 5.71
N LEU A 81 -23.65 -3.63 5.41
CA LEU A 81 -22.83 -4.47 6.27
C LEU A 81 -22.45 -3.78 7.59
N HIS A 82 -22.17 -2.48 7.53
CA HIS A 82 -21.82 -1.69 8.71
C HIS A 82 -23.04 -1.45 9.62
N GLU A 83 -24.24 -1.38 9.04
CA GLU A 83 -25.53 -1.36 9.75
C GLU A 83 -25.95 -2.74 10.29
N GLY A 84 -25.19 -3.81 10.00
CA GLY A 84 -25.49 -5.16 10.47
C GLY A 84 -26.69 -5.82 9.78
N ARG A 85 -27.14 -5.28 8.64
CA ARG A 85 -28.20 -5.90 7.83
C ARG A 85 -27.66 -7.12 7.06
N VAL A 86 -28.56 -8.05 6.75
CA VAL A 86 -28.26 -9.25 5.97
C VAL A 86 -27.89 -8.81 4.54
N LEU A 87 -26.64 -9.05 4.16
CA LEU A 87 -26.18 -8.89 2.77
C LEU A 87 -26.60 -10.09 1.94
N SER A 88 -26.91 -9.85 0.67
CA SER A 88 -27.04 -10.94 -0.29
C SER A 88 -25.70 -11.64 -0.48
N ASP A 89 -25.71 -12.97 -0.46
CA ASP A 89 -24.51 -13.79 -0.62
C ASP A 89 -23.78 -13.48 -1.95
N ASP A 90 -24.53 -13.11 -2.99
CA ASP A 90 -23.98 -12.68 -4.28
C ASP A 90 -23.14 -11.40 -4.22
N GLU A 91 -23.51 -10.44 -3.37
CA GLU A 91 -22.75 -9.20 -3.19
C GLU A 91 -21.47 -9.45 -2.39
N VAL A 92 -21.51 -10.35 -1.40
CA VAL A 92 -20.33 -10.75 -0.64
C VAL A 92 -19.34 -11.47 -1.53
N VAL A 93 -19.81 -12.38 -2.39
CA VAL A 93 -18.94 -13.10 -3.34
C VAL A 93 -18.31 -12.13 -4.35
N ARG A 94 -19.06 -11.15 -4.89
CA ARG A 94 -18.49 -10.13 -5.79
C ARG A 94 -17.44 -9.27 -5.10
N LEU A 95 -17.69 -8.84 -3.86
CA LEU A 95 -16.74 -8.05 -3.07
C LEU A 95 -15.44 -8.84 -2.81
N VAL A 96 -15.57 -10.11 -2.42
CA VAL A 96 -14.41 -11.01 -2.19
C VAL A 96 -13.64 -11.20 -3.48
N LYS A 97 -14.31 -11.47 -4.61
CA LYS A 97 -13.68 -11.68 -5.91
C LYS A 97 -12.92 -10.45 -6.39
N ASP A 98 -13.51 -9.26 -6.29
CA ASP A 98 -12.85 -8.00 -6.65
C ASP A 98 -11.64 -7.72 -5.75
N THR A 99 -11.74 -8.02 -4.45
CA THR A 99 -10.63 -7.85 -3.49
C THR A 99 -9.48 -8.83 -3.77
N VAL A 100 -9.78 -10.09 -4.07
CA VAL A 100 -8.78 -11.11 -4.43
C VAL A 100 -8.10 -10.75 -5.75
N SER A 101 -8.85 -10.24 -6.73
CA SER A 101 -8.31 -9.75 -8.00
C SER A 101 -7.34 -8.59 -7.79
N LEU A 102 -7.71 -7.61 -6.95
CA LEU A 102 -6.83 -6.52 -6.55
C LEU A 102 -5.56 -7.07 -5.87
N TYR A 103 -5.69 -8.02 -4.95
CA TYR A 103 -4.53 -8.59 -4.29
C TYR A 103 -3.55 -9.27 -5.26
N ARG A 104 -4.06 -10.10 -6.18
CA ARG A 104 -3.24 -10.85 -7.13
C ARG A 104 -2.50 -9.93 -8.10
N GLY A 105 -3.16 -8.87 -8.56
CA GLY A 105 -2.56 -7.87 -9.44
C GLY A 105 -1.55 -6.97 -8.74
N TYR A 106 -1.72 -6.72 -7.44
CA TYR A 106 -0.93 -5.73 -6.71
C TYR A 106 0.09 -6.25 -5.70
N ARG A 107 0.22 -7.58 -5.59
CA ARG A 107 1.20 -8.24 -4.73
C ARG A 107 2.64 -7.78 -4.97
N TRP A 108 3.09 -7.75 -6.22
CA TRP A 108 4.46 -7.34 -6.55
C TRP A 108 4.66 -5.82 -6.44
N TYR A 109 3.60 -5.03 -6.57
CA TYR A 109 3.68 -3.58 -6.45
C TYR A 109 3.91 -3.13 -5.01
N LEU A 110 3.31 -3.80 -4.02
CA LEU A 110 3.56 -3.52 -2.61
C LEU A 110 5.02 -3.81 -2.22
N VAL A 111 5.55 -4.98 -2.62
CA VAL A 111 6.96 -5.34 -2.43
C VAL A 111 7.88 -4.31 -3.08
N LEU A 112 7.58 -3.91 -4.32
CA LEU A 112 8.38 -2.92 -5.03
C LEU A 112 8.38 -1.57 -4.31
N VAL A 113 7.22 -1.10 -3.86
CA VAL A 113 7.08 0.15 -3.10
C VAL A 113 7.86 0.08 -1.78
N GLY A 114 7.79 -1.04 -1.06
CA GLY A 114 8.55 -1.26 0.16
C GLY A 114 10.06 -1.19 -0.08
N VAL A 115 10.57 -1.88 -1.11
CA VAL A 115 12.00 -1.88 -1.46
C VAL A 115 12.47 -0.47 -1.87
N LEU A 116 11.67 0.24 -2.68
CA LEU A 116 11.96 1.60 -3.09
C LEU A 116 12.02 2.56 -1.90
N ALA A 117 11.06 2.46 -0.97
CA ALA A 117 11.04 3.25 0.25
C ALA A 117 12.25 2.95 1.15
N LEU A 118 12.64 1.68 1.28
CA LEU A 118 13.79 1.27 2.09
C LEU A 118 15.10 1.79 1.49
N GLY A 119 15.26 1.70 0.17
CA GLY A 119 16.39 2.27 -0.55
C GLY A 119 16.47 3.80 -0.38
N ALA A 120 15.35 4.50 -0.55
CA ALA A 120 15.28 5.95 -0.37
C ALA A 120 15.64 6.36 1.07
N GLY A 121 15.12 5.67 2.08
CA GLY A 121 15.45 5.90 3.49
C GLY A 121 16.93 5.68 3.79
N ALA A 122 17.52 4.59 3.29
CA ALA A 122 18.94 4.29 3.46
C ALA A 122 19.84 5.35 2.82
N VAL A 123 19.50 5.79 1.60
CA VAL A 123 20.22 6.87 0.90
C VAL A 123 20.13 8.18 1.67
N MET A 124 18.94 8.56 2.16
CA MET A 124 18.79 9.77 2.98
C MET A 124 19.63 9.73 4.25
N ILE A 125 19.67 8.59 4.94
CA ILE A 125 20.50 8.40 6.14
C ILE A 125 21.99 8.54 5.80
N ALA A 126 22.48 7.83 4.78
CA ALA A 126 23.89 7.84 4.38
C ALA A 126 24.37 9.25 4.02
N LEU A 127 23.54 10.00 3.29
CA LEU A 127 23.84 11.38 2.90
C LEU A 127 23.79 12.35 4.07
N SER A 128 22.88 12.15 5.03
CA SER A 128 22.83 12.99 6.21
C SER A 128 24.09 12.87 7.07
N VAL A 129 24.56 11.63 7.24
CA VAL A 129 25.80 11.32 7.97
C VAL A 129 27.00 11.86 7.22
N HIS A 130 27.10 11.60 5.92
CA HIS A 130 28.22 12.09 5.11
C HIS A 130 28.28 13.62 5.05
N GLY A 131 27.14 14.29 4.85
CA GLY A 131 27.06 15.76 4.82
C GLY A 131 27.41 16.41 6.16
N CYS A 132 27.09 15.76 7.28
CA CYS A 132 27.48 16.23 8.61
C CYS A 132 28.98 16.07 8.87
N ILE A 133 29.56 14.91 8.52
CA ILE A 133 31.00 14.64 8.71
C ILE A 133 31.85 15.54 7.80
N ALA A 134 31.42 15.74 6.55
CA ALA A 134 32.12 16.56 5.58
C ALA A 134 31.94 18.08 5.81
N GLY A 135 31.12 18.49 6.77
CA GLY A 135 30.91 19.90 7.14
C GLY A 135 30.10 20.74 6.14
N PHE A 136 29.58 20.14 5.07
CA PHE A 136 28.79 20.84 4.04
C PHE A 136 27.31 21.00 4.40
N MET A 137 26.86 20.48 5.55
CA MET A 137 25.46 20.50 5.96
C MET A 137 25.33 20.86 7.45
N GLY A 138 24.41 21.78 7.75
CA GLY A 138 24.16 22.21 9.13
C GLY A 138 23.60 21.08 9.99
N VAL A 139 23.98 21.04 11.28
CA VAL A 139 23.59 19.95 12.21
C VAL A 139 22.07 19.77 12.26
N GLY A 140 21.29 20.86 12.27
CA GLY A 140 19.83 20.79 12.28
C GLY A 140 19.24 20.17 11.00
N GLU A 141 19.80 20.50 9.83
CA GLU A 141 19.37 19.90 8.55
C GLU A 141 19.75 18.42 8.48
N SER A 142 20.91 18.04 9.03
CA SER A 142 21.33 16.65 9.12
C SER A 142 20.44 15.84 10.05
N VAL A 143 20.11 16.35 11.24
CA VAL A 143 19.19 15.67 12.17
C VAL A 143 17.80 15.52 11.54
N PHE A 144 17.31 16.54 10.83
CA PHE A 144 16.01 16.47 10.16
C PHE A 144 15.99 15.41 9.05
N ARG A 145 16.94 15.47 8.11
CA ARG A 145 17.02 14.51 6.99
C ARG A 145 17.28 13.08 7.48
N PHE A 146 18.08 12.92 8.52
CA PHE A 146 18.32 11.62 9.17
C PHE A 146 17.04 11.08 9.80
N SER A 147 16.27 11.92 10.51
CA SER A 147 15.01 11.52 11.15
C SER A 147 13.95 11.13 10.12
N VAL A 148 13.85 11.87 9.02
CA VAL A 148 12.97 11.51 7.90
C VAL A 148 13.42 10.20 7.25
N GLY A 149 14.72 10.05 6.97
CA GLY A 149 15.28 8.81 6.42
C GLY A 149 15.02 7.60 7.32
N LEU A 150 15.17 7.77 8.64
CA LEU A 150 14.87 6.73 9.64
C LEU A 150 13.39 6.38 9.67
N LEU A 151 12.50 7.39 9.65
CA LEU A 151 11.05 7.17 9.62
C LEU A 151 10.62 6.44 8.35
N VAL A 152 11.18 6.82 7.20
CA VAL A 152 10.92 6.18 5.90
C VAL A 152 11.46 4.75 5.89
N ALA A 153 12.68 4.53 6.38
CA ALA A 153 13.26 3.20 6.49
C ALA A 153 12.48 2.32 7.48
N PHE A 154 12.01 2.87 8.60
CA PHE A 154 11.17 2.17 9.56
C PHE A 154 9.80 1.85 8.95
N PHE A 155 9.16 2.79 8.28
CA PHE A 155 7.91 2.55 7.56
C PHE A 155 8.08 1.46 6.49
N ALA A 156 9.16 1.52 5.71
CA ALA A 156 9.50 0.55 4.68
C ALA A 156 9.80 -0.83 5.24
N ALA A 157 10.62 -0.91 6.29
CA ALA A 157 10.94 -2.15 6.99
C ALA A 157 9.70 -2.74 7.65
N THR A 158 8.82 -1.91 8.22
CA THR A 158 7.57 -2.38 8.82
C THR A 158 6.59 -2.82 7.73
N THR A 159 6.50 -2.14 6.58
CA THR A 159 5.65 -2.57 5.46
C THR A 159 6.18 -3.83 4.79
N LEU A 160 7.49 -4.01 4.65
CA LEU A 160 8.14 -5.22 4.12
C LEU A 160 8.10 -6.39 5.10
N TYR A 161 8.31 -6.15 6.40
CA TYR A 161 8.24 -7.16 7.46
C TYR A 161 6.79 -7.59 7.71
N LEU A 162 5.86 -6.63 7.75
CA LEU A 162 4.45 -6.95 7.64
C LEU A 162 4.23 -7.65 6.31
N GLU A 163 4.79 -7.26 5.18
CA GLU A 163 4.62 -8.05 3.97
C GLU A 163 5.12 -9.49 4.11
N GLU A 164 6.27 -9.81 4.68
CA GLU A 164 6.71 -11.20 4.83
C GLU A 164 5.85 -12.01 5.84
N VAL A 165 5.68 -11.51 7.06
CA VAL A 165 4.93 -12.19 8.12
C VAL A 165 3.43 -12.22 7.79
N PHE A 166 2.92 -11.16 7.18
CA PHE A 166 1.54 -11.01 6.75
C PHE A 166 1.32 -11.55 5.33
N MET A 167 2.34 -11.86 4.51
CA MET A 167 2.24 -12.67 3.27
C MET A 167 2.20 -14.14 3.61
N ALA A 168 2.94 -14.62 4.61
CA ALA A 168 2.72 -15.97 5.14
C ALA A 168 1.30 -16.10 5.70
N GLY A 169 0.84 -15.09 6.45
CA GLY A 169 -0.54 -14.97 6.92
C GLY A 169 -1.59 -14.68 5.84
N LYS A 170 -1.24 -13.97 4.75
CA LYS A 170 -2.11 -13.64 3.61
C LYS A 170 -2.12 -14.75 2.58
N LEU A 171 -1.08 -15.56 2.40
CA LEU A 171 -1.15 -16.79 1.61
C LEU A 171 -2.04 -17.81 2.32
N ALA A 172 -1.92 -17.94 3.64
CA ALA A 172 -2.85 -18.74 4.43
C ALA A 172 -4.28 -18.17 4.35
N ARG A 173 -4.45 -16.84 4.34
CA ARG A 173 -5.76 -16.18 4.22
C ARG A 173 -6.32 -16.09 2.79
N VAL A 174 -5.49 -16.08 1.77
CA VAL A 174 -5.87 -16.13 0.35
C VAL A 174 -6.23 -17.56 0.01
N ARG A 175 -5.51 -18.56 0.52
CA ARG A 175 -6.00 -19.93 0.56
C ARG A 175 -7.31 -20.03 1.33
N PHE A 176 -7.48 -19.32 2.45
CA PHE A 176 -8.77 -19.27 3.15
C PHE A 176 -9.86 -18.59 2.31
N PHE A 177 -9.59 -17.50 1.60
CA PHE A 177 -10.56 -16.82 0.72
C PHE A 177 -10.83 -17.61 -0.56
N GLU A 178 -9.85 -18.30 -1.14
CA GLU A 178 -9.98 -19.23 -2.28
C GLU A 178 -10.72 -20.50 -1.85
N ALA A 179 -10.40 -21.07 -0.68
CA ALA A 179 -11.12 -22.19 -0.06
C ALA A 179 -12.57 -21.82 0.26
N MET A 180 -12.80 -20.59 0.74
CA MET A 180 -14.13 -20.09 1.03
C MET A 180 -14.90 -19.70 -0.23
N LEU A 181 -14.24 -19.19 -1.27
CA LEU A 181 -14.85 -18.98 -2.59
C LEU A 181 -15.23 -20.33 -3.22
N SER A 182 -14.37 -21.34 -3.08
CA SER A 182 -14.68 -22.71 -3.54
C SER A 182 -15.81 -23.34 -2.74
N GLU A 183 -15.83 -23.25 -1.41
CA GLU A 183 -16.96 -23.66 -0.56
C GLU A 183 -18.27 -22.96 -0.94
N LEU A 184 -18.24 -21.65 -1.18
CA LEU A 184 -19.42 -20.87 -1.59
C LEU A 184 -19.91 -21.26 -2.99
N LEU A 185 -19.02 -21.68 -3.88
CA LEU A 185 -19.36 -22.19 -5.20
C LEU A 185 -19.85 -23.66 -5.15
N GLU A 186 -19.33 -24.47 -4.23
CA GLU A 186 -19.74 -25.86 -3.99
C GLU A 186 -21.11 -25.95 -3.30
N GLN A 187 -21.39 -25.10 -2.32
CA GLN A 187 -22.73 -24.96 -1.72
C GLN A 187 -23.78 -24.51 -2.73
N ARG A 188 -23.34 -23.89 -3.83
CA ARG A 188 -24.19 -23.40 -4.93
C ARG A 188 -24.23 -24.39 -6.10
N GLY A 189 -24.06 -25.69 -5.84
CA GLY A 189 -24.02 -26.77 -6.84
C GLY A 189 -25.05 -26.66 -7.98
N PRO A 190 -24.86 -27.38 -9.11
CA PRO A 190 -25.47 -27.13 -10.43
C PRO A 190 -26.99 -27.42 -10.52
N GLY A 191 -27.80 -26.78 -9.68
CA GLY A 191 -29.23 -27.04 -9.55
C GLY A 191 -30.09 -25.77 -9.51
N GLY A 192 -29.68 -24.73 -10.23
CA GLY A 192 -30.40 -23.44 -10.29
C GLY A 192 -30.94 -23.04 -11.66
N ASP A 193 -30.83 -23.90 -12.68
CA ASP A 193 -31.26 -23.61 -14.07
C ASP A 193 -32.39 -24.51 -14.58
N GLU A 194 -33.15 -25.18 -13.70
CA GLU A 194 -34.41 -25.82 -14.07
C GLU A 194 -35.52 -25.51 -13.05
N ALA A 195 -36.22 -24.41 -13.27
CA ALA A 195 -37.65 -24.23 -12.97
C ALA A 195 -38.19 -22.97 -13.67
#